data_AF-A0A510JKF6-F1
#
_entry.id   AF-A0A510JKF6-F1
#
_cell.length_a   1.000
_cell.length_b   1.000
_cell.length_c   1.000
_cell.angle_alpha   90.00
_cell.angle_beta   90.00
_cell.angle_gamma   90.00
#
_symmetry.space_group_name_H-M   'P 1'
#
loop_
_entity.id
_entity.type
_entity.pdbx_description
1 polymer ?
#
loop_
_entity_poly.entity_id
_entity_poly.type
_entity_poly.pdbx_seq_one_letter_code
_entity_poly.pdbx_strand_id
1 'polypeptide(L)' 'MERFERIFDYLLRVEGGYSDDENDKGGKTKYGITEEEARDFGYKGDMQDLTKDFAKNIYLKNIILGIN' A
#
# COMPACT_ATOMS: atom_id res chain seq x y z
N MET A 1 13.97 4.72 -12.17
CA MET A 1 13.75 4.99 -10.73
C MET A 1 13.02 6.31 -10.50
N GLU A 2 13.47 7.46 -11.03
CA GLU A 2 12.76 8.76 -10.82
C GLU A 2 11.27 8.77 -11.19
N ARG A 3 10.88 8.12 -12.28
CA ARG A 3 9.46 8.05 -12.69
C ARG A 3 8.59 7.31 -11.67
N PHE A 4 9.12 6.26 -11.06
CA PHE A 4 8.42 5.49 -10.03
C PHE A 4 8.22 6.35 -8.78
N GLU A 5 9.27 6.99 -8.29
CA GLU A 5 9.20 7.86 -7.11
C GLU A 5 8.13 8.95 -7.27
N ARG A 6 8.08 9.60 -8.44
CA ARG A 6 7.07 10.62 -8.74
C ARG A 6 5.64 10.09 -8.73
N ILE A 7 5.42 8.88 -9.24
CA ILE A 7 4.10 8.26 -9.26
C ILE A 7 3.73 7.81 -7.83
N PHE A 8 4.66 7.22 -7.11
CA PHE A 8 4.47 6.80 -5.73
C PHE A 8 4.14 7.99 -4.81
N ASP A 9 4.90 9.08 -4.90
CA ASP A 9 4.61 10.31 -4.15
C ASP A 9 3.24 10.91 -4.48
N TYR A 10 2.81 10.81 -5.75
CA TYR A 10 1.48 11.23 -6.16
C TYR A 10 0.39 10.34 -5.53
N LEU A 11 0.54 9.01 -5.60
CA LEU A 11 -0.41 8.06 -4.99
C LEU A 11 -0.54 8.30 -3.48
N LEU A 12 0.60 8.47 -2.79
CA LEU A 12 0.60 8.79 -1.36
C LEU A 12 -0.12 10.10 -1.02
N ARG A 13 -0.12 11.10 -1.91
CA ARG A 13 -0.86 12.35 -1.70
C ARG A 13 -2.36 12.20 -1.86
N VAL A 14 -2.79 11.30 -2.74
CA VAL A 14 -4.22 11.13 -3.07
C VAL A 14 -4.89 10.08 -2.18
N GLU A 15 -4.16 9.01 -1.81
CA GLU A 15 -4.71 7.80 -1.15
C GLU A 15 -4.01 7.47 0.17
N GLY A 16 -3.17 8.37 0.70
CA GLY A 16 -2.26 8.02 1.78
C GLY A 16 -2.83 7.93 3.19
N GLY A 17 -4.13 8.19 3.35
CA GLY A 17 -4.82 8.03 4.63
C GLY A 17 -5.02 6.56 4.99
N TYR A 18 -5.26 6.30 6.27
CA TYR A 18 -5.84 5.03 6.72
C TYR A 18 -7.37 5.12 6.60
N SER A 19 -8.00 4.05 6.15
CA SER A 19 -9.44 3.87 6.13
C SER A 19 -9.82 2.47 6.58
N ASP A 20 -10.96 2.37 7.25
CA ASP A 20 -11.58 1.11 7.68
C ASP A 20 -13.10 1.34 7.68
N ASP A 21 -13.68 1.29 6.49
CA ASP A 21 -15.13 1.44 6.30
C ASP A 21 -15.75 0.04 6.22
N GLU A 22 -16.64 -0.26 7.16
CA GLU A 22 -17.35 -1.54 7.25
C GLU A 22 -18.23 -1.84 6.03
N ASN A 23 -18.55 -0.83 5.21
CA ASN A 23 -19.32 -0.97 3.98
C ASN A 23 -18.45 -1.12 2.73
N ASP A 24 -17.13 -0.95 2.86
CA ASP A 24 -16.17 -1.09 1.76
C ASP A 24 -15.59 -2.51 1.73
N LYS A 25 -15.41 -3.05 0.53
CA LYS A 25 -14.86 -4.39 0.31
C LYS A 25 -13.37 -4.47 0.65
N GLY A 26 -12.65 -3.36 0.64
CA GLY A 26 -11.21 -3.31 0.90
C GLY A 26 -10.80 -3.47 2.36
N GLY A 27 -11.73 -3.25 3.30
CA GLY A 27 -11.44 -3.24 4.74
C GLY A 27 -10.32 -2.26 5.11
N LYS A 28 -9.52 -2.62 6.11
CA LYS A 28 -8.37 -1.82 6.57
C LYS A 28 -7.39 -1.55 5.43
N THR A 29 -7.28 -0.30 5.03
CA THR A 29 -6.47 0.14 3.89
C THR A 29 -5.60 1.33 4.29
N LYS A 30 -4.34 1.37 3.82
CA LYS A 30 -3.49 2.55 3.96
C LYS A 30 -2.53 2.65 2.78
N TYR A 31 -2.33 3.85 2.25
CA TYR A 31 -1.48 4.09 1.06
C TYR A 31 -1.92 3.27 -0.17
N GLY A 32 -3.23 3.01 -0.32
CA GLY A 32 -3.78 2.18 -1.40
C GLY A 32 -3.55 0.67 -1.24
N ILE A 33 -3.03 0.21 -0.10
CA ILE A 33 -2.73 -1.21 0.17
C ILE A 33 -3.72 -1.74 1.20
N THR A 34 -4.41 -2.83 0.86
CA THR A 34 -5.34 -3.52 1.76
C THR A 34 -4.60 -4.35 2.79
N GLU A 35 -5.28 -4.70 3.89
CA GLU A 35 -4.71 -5.61 4.89
C GLU A 35 -4.29 -6.95 4.28
N GLU A 36 -5.12 -7.51 3.39
CA GLU A 36 -4.85 -8.77 2.69
C GLU A 36 -3.52 -8.71 1.93
N GLU A 37 -3.35 -7.71 1.05
CA GLU A 37 -2.11 -7.53 0.31
C GLU A 37 -0.92 -7.30 1.25
N ALA A 38 -1.09 -6.48 2.30
CA ALA A 38 -0.04 -6.27 3.29
C ALA A 38 0.37 -7.59 3.99
N ARG A 39 -0.58 -8.49 4.28
CA ARG A 39 -0.31 -9.80 4.88
C ARG A 39 0.42 -10.73 3.92
N ASP A 40 0.09 -10.73 2.63
CA ASP A 40 0.78 -11.52 1.61
C ASP A 40 2.26 -11.12 1.48
N PHE A 41 2.56 -9.84 1.70
CA PHE A 41 3.93 -9.33 1.75
C PHE A 41 4.61 -9.45 3.12
N GLY A 42 3.94 -10.07 4.10
CA GLY A 42 4.48 -10.40 5.42
C GLY A 42 4.39 -9.30 6.47
N TYR A 43 3.58 -8.25 6.23
CA TYR A 43 3.30 -7.24 7.25
C TYR A 43 2.48 -7.85 8.38
N LYS A 44 2.88 -7.63 9.64
CA LYS A 44 2.20 -8.17 10.83
C LYS A 44 1.68 -7.09 11.80
N GLY A 45 1.97 -5.82 11.51
CA GLY A 45 1.54 -4.70 12.35
C GLY A 45 0.08 -4.31 12.13
N ASP A 46 -0.38 -3.32 12.89
CA ASP A 46 -1.64 -2.64 12.62
C ASP A 46 -1.53 -1.87 11.29
N MET A 47 -2.59 -1.88 10.48
CA MET A 47 -2.63 -1.15 9.21
C MET A 47 -2.56 0.37 9.43
N GLN A 48 -3.00 0.88 10.58
CA GLN A 48 -2.81 2.28 10.96
C GLN A 48 -1.34 2.67 11.05
N ASP A 49 -0.47 1.71 11.38
CA ASP A 49 0.98 1.89 11.53
C ASP A 49 1.79 1.54 10.28
N LEU A 50 1.14 1.12 9.19
CA LEU A 50 1.82 0.80 7.93
C LEU A 50 2.67 2.00 7.50
N THR A 51 3.93 1.75 7.18
CA THR A 51 4.91 2.78 6.82
C THR A 51 4.98 2.97 5.30
N LYS A 52 5.36 4.18 4.87
CA LYS A 52 5.57 4.47 3.44
C LYS A 52 6.64 3.57 2.83
N ASP A 53 7.69 3.24 3.59
CA ASP A 53 8.76 2.36 3.12
C ASP A 53 8.25 0.93 2.88
N PHE A 54 7.37 0.42 3.75
CA PHE A 54 6.76 -0.89 3.54
C PHE A 54 5.85 -0.87 2.31
N ALA A 55 5.00 0.14 2.18
CA ALA A 55 4.14 0.31 1.02
C ALA A 55 4.94 0.40 -0.29
N LYS A 56 6.03 1.17 -0.28
CA LYS A 56 6.94 1.30 -1.42
C LYS A 56 7.56 -0.04 -1.82
N ASN A 57 7.94 -0.86 -0.86
CA ASN A 57 8.48 -2.20 -1.12
C ASN A 57 7.45 -3.13 -1.78
N ILE A 58 6.16 -3.02 -1.41
CA ILE A 58 5.07 -3.75 -2.08
C ILE A 58 4.97 -3.32 -3.55
N TYR A 59 4.84 -2.02 -3.82
CA TYR A 59 4.75 -1.52 -5.19
C TYR A 59 5.97 -1.86 -6.05
N LEU A 60 7.19 -1.79 -5.48
CA LEU A 60 8.41 -2.19 -6.19
C LEU A 60 8.41 -3.68 -6.52
N LYS A 61 7.98 -4.54 -5.59
CA LYS A 61 7.88 -5.97 -5.85
C LYS A 61 6.81 -6.28 -6.90
N ASN A 62 5.65 -5.63 -6.87
CA ASN A 62 4.62 -5.79 -7.90
C ASN A 62 5.16 -5.41 -9.29
N ILE A 63 5.91 -4.30 -9.41
CA ILE A 63 6.53 -3.86 -10.67
C ILE A 63 7.61 -4.83 -11.16
N ILE A 64 8.44 -5.34 -10.26
CA ILE A 64 9.57 -6.23 -10.63
C ILE A 64 9.08 -7.65 -10.94
N LEU A 65 8.06 -8.13 -10.22
CA LEU A 65 7.55 -9.49 -10.32
C LEU A 65 6.40 -9.62 -11.32
N GLY A 66 5.81 -8.50 -11.78
CA GLY A 66 4.71 -8.50 -12.74
C GLY A 66 3.45 -9.21 -12.23
N ILE A 67 3.25 -9.21 -10.91
CA ILE A 67 2.10 -9.84 -10.28
C ILE A 67 0.91 -8.88 -10.48
N ASN A 68 -0.02 -9.30 -11.32
CA ASN A 68 -1.34 -8.68 -11.55
C ASN A 68 -2.39 -9.42 -10.72
#